data_AF-D3DZW0-F1
#
_entry.id   AF-D3DZW0-F1
#
_cell.length_a   1.000
_cell.length_b   1.000
_cell.length_c   1.000
_cell.angle_alpha   90.00
_cell.angle_beta   90.00
_cell.angle_gamma   90.00
#
_symmetry.space_group_name_H-M   'P 1'
#
loop_
_entity.id
_entity.type
_entity.pdbx_description
1 polymer ?
#
loop_
_entity_poly.entity_id
_entity_poly.type
_entity_poly.pdbx_seq_one_letter_code
_entity_poly.pdbx_strand_id
1 'polypeptide(L)'
;MAMPEPWERQRDENGKLEPIKAFEYFTEYLTMDKPRSMRVLCERLGKKDGYIRQLHAYSSTWNWVERAEAYDEHIILKKRLRKEKFYDELVESELPNLRKRLEYYNKNMNDIETDMTTKPTSKAHAYDKNSKAHSTTLNEILLMIGKPTEIKETSLEADIESDNKIDLENRVEVDITSDEFMESELEYMRKMIEEK
;
A
#
# COMPACT_ATOMS: atom_id res chain seq x y z
N MET A 1 -11.34 11.44 31.52
CA MET A 1 -12.10 12.13 30.44
C MET A 1 -11.27 12.00 29.18
N ALA A 2 -11.80 11.40 28.11
CA ALA A 2 -11.13 11.42 26.81
C ALA A 2 -10.95 12.89 26.39
N MET A 3 -9.76 13.27 25.93
CA MET A 3 -9.57 14.60 25.37
C MET A 3 -10.41 14.70 24.08
N PRO A 4 -11.18 15.78 23.87
CA PRO A 4 -11.97 15.93 22.65
C PRO A 4 -11.03 15.93 21.45
N GLU A 5 -11.46 15.27 20.36
CA GLU A 5 -10.66 15.22 19.14
C GLU A 5 -10.42 16.65 18.61
N PRO A 6 -9.27 16.94 17.96
CA PRO A 6 -8.94 18.30 17.53
C PRO A 6 -10.00 18.95 16.64
N TRP A 7 -10.71 18.15 15.83
CA TRP A 7 -11.77 18.64 14.94
C TRP A 7 -13.15 18.80 15.61
N GLU A 8 -13.30 18.49 16.89
CA GLU A 8 -14.53 18.79 17.65
C GLU A 8 -14.54 20.21 18.21
N ARG A 9 -15.68 20.65 18.78
CA ARG A 9 -15.82 21.98 19.42
C ARG A 9 -14.84 22.12 20.58
N GLN A 10 -14.00 23.14 20.52
CA GLN A 10 -12.94 23.37 21.49
C GLN A 10 -13.36 24.32 22.62
N ARG A 11 -12.58 24.32 23.70
CA ARG A 11 -12.59 25.35 24.74
C ARG A 11 -11.29 26.13 24.67
N ASP A 12 -11.36 27.45 24.88
CA ASP A 12 -10.16 28.27 24.98
C ASP A 12 -9.46 28.08 26.33
N GLU A 13 -8.31 28.73 26.50
CA GLU A 13 -7.52 28.74 27.74
C GLU A 13 -8.30 29.22 28.97
N ASN A 14 -9.37 29.99 28.76
CA ASN A 14 -10.24 30.52 29.81
C ASN A 14 -11.46 29.62 30.07
N GLY A 15 -11.52 28.45 29.43
CA GLY A 15 -12.61 27.48 29.55
C GLY A 15 -13.89 27.84 28.78
N LYS A 16 -13.87 28.95 28.02
CA LYS A 16 -15.01 29.38 27.19
C LYS A 16 -15.12 28.46 25.99
N LEU A 17 -16.35 28.05 25.69
CA LEU A 17 -16.64 27.13 24.60
C LEU A 17 -16.69 27.86 23.25
N GLU A 18 -16.17 27.22 22.20
CA GLU A 18 -16.25 27.71 20.82
C GLU A 18 -17.69 28.08 20.47
N PRO A 19 -17.95 29.33 20.03
CA PRO A 19 -19.28 29.73 19.58
C PRO A 19 -19.78 28.78 18.50
N ILE A 20 -21.07 28.39 18.58
CA ILE A 20 -21.66 27.42 17.63
C ILE A 20 -21.44 27.86 16.18
N LYS A 21 -21.64 29.15 15.88
CA LYS A 21 -21.41 29.71 14.54
C LYS A 21 -19.96 29.58 14.07
N ALA A 22 -18.99 29.77 14.97
CA ALA A 22 -17.59 29.61 14.62
C ALA A 22 -17.29 28.15 14.27
N PHE A 23 -17.82 27.21 15.06
CA PHE A 23 -17.70 25.79 14.78
C PHE A 23 -18.39 25.37 13.47
N GLU A 24 -19.58 25.89 13.17
CA GLU A 24 -20.26 25.64 11.87
C GLU A 24 -19.38 26.09 10.70
N TYR A 25 -18.78 27.29 10.78
CA TYR A 25 -17.86 27.77 9.75
C TYR A 25 -16.58 26.95 9.67
N PHE A 26 -16.09 26.46 10.80
CA PHE A 26 -14.96 25.52 10.83
C PHE A 26 -15.31 24.19 10.15
N THR A 27 -16.49 23.64 10.37
CA THR A 27 -16.92 22.41 9.69
C THR A 27 -16.98 22.58 8.17
N GLU A 28 -17.46 23.74 7.69
CA GLU A 28 -17.40 24.07 6.26
C GLU A 28 -15.96 24.28 5.76
N TYR A 29 -15.08 24.84 6.60
CA TYR A 29 -13.66 24.97 6.27
C TYR A 29 -12.98 23.60 6.12
N LEU A 30 -13.32 22.61 6.97
CA LEU A 30 -12.79 21.25 6.90
C LEU A 30 -13.15 20.54 5.59
N THR A 31 -14.35 20.77 5.04
CA THR A 31 -14.79 20.14 3.78
C THR A 31 -14.15 20.72 2.53
N MET A 32 -13.41 21.82 2.65
CA MET A 32 -12.71 22.44 1.52
C MET A 32 -11.44 21.67 1.15
N ASP A 33 -11.15 21.63 -0.16
CA ASP A 33 -9.90 21.11 -0.68
C ASP A 33 -8.70 22.01 -0.37
N LYS A 34 -7.50 21.42 -0.36
CA LYS A 34 -6.24 22.17 -0.19
C LYS A 34 -5.82 22.85 -1.50
N PRO A 35 -5.25 24.08 -1.44
CA PRO A 35 -5.11 24.92 -0.25
C PRO A 35 -6.43 25.60 0.13
N ARG A 36 -6.75 25.61 1.43
CA ARG A 36 -7.99 26.20 1.94
C ARG A 36 -7.89 27.72 1.99
N SER A 37 -8.92 28.42 1.51
CA SER A 37 -8.95 29.88 1.43
C SER A 37 -10.13 30.47 2.19
N MET A 38 -9.86 31.44 3.09
CA MET A 38 -10.92 32.15 3.83
C MET A 38 -11.83 32.97 2.92
N ARG A 39 -11.33 33.43 1.76
CA ARG A 39 -12.16 34.12 0.75
C ARG A 39 -13.18 33.15 0.15
N VAL A 40 -12.72 31.96 -0.26
CA VAL A 40 -13.61 30.91 -0.80
C VAL A 40 -14.60 30.43 0.25
N LEU A 41 -14.18 30.31 1.52
CA LEU A 41 -15.10 30.02 2.62
C LEU A 41 -16.17 31.12 2.76
N CYS A 42 -15.76 32.39 2.72
CA CYS A 42 -16.68 33.53 2.82
C CYS A 42 -17.73 33.52 1.69
N GLU A 43 -17.30 33.22 0.46
CA GLU A 43 -18.17 33.06 -0.71
C GLU A 43 -19.14 31.89 -0.53
N ARG A 44 -18.65 30.72 -0.09
CA ARG A 44 -19.47 29.53 0.18
C ARG A 44 -20.52 29.77 1.26
N LEU A 45 -20.18 30.57 2.27
CA LEU A 45 -21.08 31.00 3.34
C LEU A 45 -22.06 32.13 2.92
N GLY A 46 -21.94 32.65 1.69
CA GLY A 46 -22.75 33.77 1.18
C GLY A 46 -22.56 35.06 1.97
N LYS A 47 -21.36 35.29 2.53
CA LYS A 47 -21.05 36.47 3.34
C LYS A 47 -20.32 37.54 2.51
N LYS A 48 -20.48 38.80 2.93
CA LYS A 48 -19.78 39.95 2.32
C LYS A 48 -18.28 39.86 2.63
N ASP A 49 -17.43 40.37 1.73
CA ASP A 49 -15.97 40.37 1.88
C ASP A 49 -15.46 40.94 3.21
N GLY A 50 -16.16 41.93 3.80
CA GLY A 50 -15.80 42.46 5.11
C GLY A 50 -15.84 41.42 6.24
N TYR A 51 -16.59 40.33 6.06
CA TYR A 51 -16.71 39.21 6.99
C TYR A 51 -15.45 38.33 7.04
N ILE A 52 -14.58 38.41 6.03
CA ILE A 52 -13.30 37.68 5.98
C ILE A 52 -12.45 37.99 7.23
N ARG A 53 -12.46 39.23 7.72
CA ARG A 53 -11.75 39.61 8.96
C ARG A 53 -12.25 38.84 10.18
N GLN A 54 -13.56 38.61 10.27
CA GLN A 54 -14.15 37.83 11.35
C GLN A 54 -13.80 36.35 11.22
N LEU A 55 -13.77 35.80 10.01
CA LEU A 55 -13.32 34.42 9.77
C LEU A 55 -11.85 34.24 10.15
N HIS A 56 -10.97 35.18 9.84
CA HIS A 56 -9.56 35.13 10.31
C HIS A 56 -9.45 35.21 11.83
N ALA A 57 -10.26 36.05 12.49
CA ALA A 57 -10.27 36.12 13.94
C ALA A 57 -10.70 34.79 14.57
N TYR A 58 -11.78 34.17 14.06
CA TYR A 58 -12.18 32.84 14.51
C TYR A 58 -11.13 31.77 14.22
N SER A 59 -10.58 31.77 13.01
CA SER A 59 -9.53 30.83 12.61
C SER A 59 -8.32 30.88 13.53
N SER A 60 -7.88 32.08 13.92
CA SER A 60 -6.71 32.26 14.79
C SER A 60 -7.03 31.97 16.24
N THR A 61 -8.23 32.32 16.72
CA THR A 61 -8.65 32.07 18.11
C THR A 61 -8.82 30.58 18.38
N TRP A 62 -9.29 29.83 17.39
CA TRP A 62 -9.67 28.43 17.54
C TRP A 62 -8.79 27.48 16.73
N ASN A 63 -7.60 27.93 16.30
CA ASN A 63 -6.56 27.14 15.62
C ASN A 63 -7.12 26.28 14.46
N TRP A 64 -7.93 26.88 13.59
CA TRP A 64 -8.61 26.14 12.53
C TRP A 64 -7.65 25.47 11.55
N VAL A 65 -6.48 26.08 11.31
CA VAL A 65 -5.51 25.54 10.35
C VAL A 65 -4.89 24.25 10.90
N GLU A 66 -4.38 24.30 12.13
CA GLU A 66 -3.77 23.16 12.81
C GLU A 66 -4.76 22.02 13.01
N ARG A 67 -6.00 22.35 13.40
CA ARG A 67 -7.08 21.35 13.55
C ARG A 67 -7.46 20.73 12.20
N ALA A 68 -7.47 21.51 11.12
CA ALA A 68 -7.75 20.99 9.79
C ALA A 68 -6.63 20.07 9.29
N GLU A 69 -5.37 20.39 9.58
CA GLU A 69 -4.22 19.52 9.28
C GLU A 69 -4.30 18.20 10.04
N ALA A 70 -4.57 18.23 11.35
CA ALA A 70 -4.76 17.03 12.16
C ALA A 70 -5.93 16.16 11.64
N TYR A 71 -7.02 16.78 11.19
CA TYR A 71 -8.12 16.06 10.56
C TYR A 71 -7.72 15.42 9.24
N ASP A 72 -6.97 16.12 8.39
CA ASP A 72 -6.49 15.57 7.12
C ASP A 72 -5.58 14.36 7.33
N GLU A 73 -4.66 14.44 8.30
CA GLU A 73 -3.80 13.33 8.70
C GLU A 73 -4.63 12.13 9.19
N HIS A 74 -5.62 12.37 10.05
CA HIS A 74 -6.54 11.34 10.51
C HIS A 74 -7.28 10.67 9.35
N ILE A 75 -7.77 11.46 8.39
CA ILE A 75 -8.45 10.93 7.20
C ILE A 75 -7.49 10.14 6.30
N ILE A 76 -6.25 10.59 6.12
CA ILE A 76 -5.22 9.87 5.37
C ILE A 76 -4.94 8.52 6.05
N LEU A 77 -4.72 8.51 7.36
CA LEU A 77 -4.50 7.30 8.14
C LEU A 77 -5.69 6.34 8.02
N LYS A 78 -6.92 6.85 8.18
CA LYS A 78 -8.14 6.06 8.05
C LYS A 78 -8.31 5.47 6.64
N LYS A 79 -7.97 6.23 5.59
CA LYS A 79 -7.97 5.75 4.21
C LYS A 79 -6.91 4.66 4.02
N ARG A 80 -5.72 4.83 4.59
CA ARG A 80 -4.64 3.83 4.56
C ARG A 80 -5.07 2.53 5.23
N LEU A 81 -5.58 2.60 6.46
CA LEU A 81 -6.07 1.43 7.21
C LEU A 81 -7.22 0.72 6.48
N ARG A 82 -8.14 1.47 5.84
CA ARG A 82 -9.20 0.87 5.01
C ARG A 82 -8.65 0.14 3.79
N LYS A 83 -7.65 0.71 3.13
CA LYS A 83 -6.98 0.07 1.99
C LYS A 83 -6.27 -1.19 2.43
N GLU A 84 -5.46 -1.10 3.49
CA GLU A 84 -4.74 -2.24 4.08
C GLU A 84 -5.74 -3.36 4.44
N LYS A 85 -6.80 -3.05 5.18
CA LYS A 85 -7.85 -4.03 5.51
C LYS A 85 -8.53 -4.64 4.29
N PHE A 86 -8.82 -3.84 3.27
CA PHE A 86 -9.40 -4.34 2.02
C PHE A 86 -8.45 -5.30 1.30
N TYR A 87 -7.15 -4.98 1.26
CA TYR A 87 -6.14 -5.87 0.70
C TYR A 87 -6.04 -7.17 1.49
N ASP A 88 -6.04 -7.10 2.82
CA ASP A 88 -5.99 -8.29 3.68
C ASP A 88 -7.20 -9.21 3.43
N GLU A 89 -8.41 -8.64 3.42
CA GLU A 89 -9.66 -9.38 3.12
C GLU A 89 -9.66 -9.99 1.71
N LEU A 90 -9.15 -9.25 0.72
CA LEU A 90 -9.03 -9.73 -0.66
C LEU A 90 -8.05 -10.90 -0.75
N VAL A 91 -6.88 -10.78 -0.12
CA VAL A 91 -5.86 -11.84 -0.11
C VAL A 91 -6.38 -13.07 0.60
N GLU A 92 -7.00 -12.93 1.78
CA GLU A 92 -7.56 -14.05 2.54
C GLU A 92 -8.65 -14.80 1.77
N SER A 93 -9.48 -14.09 1.01
CA SER A 93 -10.59 -14.69 0.25
C SER A 93 -10.14 -15.30 -1.08
N GLU A 94 -9.25 -14.66 -1.82
CA GLU A 94 -8.87 -15.08 -3.17
C GLU A 94 -7.67 -16.04 -3.22
N LEU A 95 -6.72 -15.92 -2.29
CA LEU A 95 -5.52 -16.79 -2.29
C LEU A 95 -5.87 -18.29 -2.23
N PRO A 96 -6.85 -18.75 -1.42
CA PRO A 96 -7.28 -20.15 -1.44
C PRO A 96 -7.91 -20.58 -2.78
N ASN A 97 -8.61 -19.67 -3.47
CA ASN A 97 -9.23 -19.97 -4.76
C ASN A 97 -8.17 -20.13 -5.85
N LEU A 98 -7.17 -19.24 -5.88
CA LEU A 98 -6.06 -19.35 -6.82
C LEU A 98 -5.21 -20.60 -6.55
N ARG A 99 -4.98 -20.93 -5.28
CA ARG A 99 -4.30 -22.18 -4.91
C ARG A 99 -5.04 -23.41 -5.42
N LYS A 100 -6.36 -23.49 -5.21
CA LYS A 100 -7.20 -24.59 -5.75
C LYS A 100 -7.12 -24.66 -7.27
N ARG A 101 -7.04 -23.51 -7.95
CA ARG A 101 -6.89 -23.44 -9.41
C ARG A 101 -5.54 -23.98 -9.88
N LEU A 102 -4.44 -23.65 -9.18
CA LEU A 102 -3.13 -24.25 -9.44
C LEU A 102 -3.15 -25.77 -9.24
N GLU A 103 -3.72 -26.24 -8.13
CA GLU A 103 -3.85 -27.68 -7.84
C GLU A 103 -4.65 -28.40 -8.95
N TYR A 104 -5.72 -27.78 -9.44
CA TYR A 104 -6.50 -28.29 -10.57
C TYR A 104 -5.67 -28.37 -11.87
N TYR A 105 -4.92 -27.32 -12.20
CA TYR A 105 -4.08 -27.31 -13.40
C TYR A 105 -2.95 -28.35 -13.33
N ASN A 106 -2.32 -28.51 -12.17
CA ASN A 106 -1.32 -29.55 -11.92
C ASN A 106 -1.90 -30.95 -12.06
N LYS A 107 -3.07 -31.20 -11.48
CA LYS A 107 -3.77 -32.47 -11.65
C LYS A 107 -4.07 -32.76 -13.12
N ASN A 108 -4.63 -31.78 -13.83
CA ASN A 108 -4.92 -31.91 -15.25
C ASN A 108 -3.64 -32.17 -16.09
N MET A 109 -2.50 -31.56 -15.74
CA MET A 109 -1.22 -31.84 -16.40
C MET A 109 -0.81 -33.30 -16.22
N ASN A 110 -0.90 -33.83 -15.00
CA ASN A 110 -0.63 -35.24 -14.72
C ASN A 110 -1.59 -36.19 -15.46
N ASP A 111 -2.88 -35.86 -15.51
CA ASP A 111 -3.89 -36.66 -16.23
C ASP A 111 -3.60 -36.66 -17.74
N ILE A 112 -3.22 -35.52 -18.32
CA ILE A 112 -2.79 -35.40 -19.71
C ILE A 112 -1.51 -36.25 -19.95
N GLU A 113 -0.53 -36.18 -19.05
CA GLU A 113 0.74 -36.92 -19.13
C GLU A 113 0.56 -38.44 -19.03
N THR A 114 -0.41 -38.91 -18.24
CA THR A 114 -0.67 -40.34 -18.03
C THR A 114 -1.64 -40.95 -19.06
N ASP A 115 -2.38 -40.11 -19.81
CA ASP A 115 -3.23 -40.59 -20.90
C ASP A 115 -2.40 -41.16 -22.06
N MET A 116 -2.64 -42.45 -22.35
CA MET A 116 -1.99 -43.23 -23.41
C MET A 116 -2.85 -43.36 -24.67
N THR A 117 -4.09 -42.85 -24.64
CA THR A 117 -5.10 -43.09 -25.69
C THR A 117 -5.20 -41.94 -26.70
N THR A 118 -4.97 -40.71 -26.27
CA THR A 118 -5.03 -39.53 -27.14
C THR A 118 -3.80 -39.39 -28.04
N LYS A 119 -3.98 -38.72 -29.18
CA LYS A 119 -2.89 -38.46 -30.12
C LYS A 119 -1.83 -37.54 -29.48
N PRO A 120 -0.53 -37.79 -29.68
CA PRO A 120 0.55 -36.99 -29.07
C PRO A 120 0.47 -35.49 -29.34
N THR A 121 0.04 -35.08 -30.54
CA THR A 121 -0.12 -33.66 -30.90
C THR A 121 -1.25 -32.99 -30.14
N SER A 122 -2.38 -33.68 -29.97
CA SER A 122 -3.51 -33.18 -29.17
C SER A 122 -3.12 -33.04 -27.68
N LYS A 123 -2.34 -34.01 -27.17
CA LYS A 123 -1.79 -33.99 -25.81
C LYS A 123 -0.87 -32.79 -25.58
N ALA A 124 0.07 -32.54 -26.50
CA ALA A 124 0.96 -31.39 -26.44
C ALA A 124 0.19 -30.05 -26.45
N HIS A 125 -0.84 -29.90 -27.28
CA HIS A 125 -1.68 -28.69 -27.29
C HIS A 125 -2.49 -28.50 -26.00
N ALA A 126 -3.01 -29.58 -25.42
CA ALA A 126 -3.72 -29.51 -24.15
C ALA A 126 -2.77 -29.14 -23.00
N TYR A 127 -1.56 -29.71 -23.00
CA TYR A 127 -0.52 -29.42 -22.03
C TYR A 127 -0.06 -27.96 -22.10
N ASP A 128 0.23 -27.43 -23.29
CA ASP A 128 0.65 -26.02 -23.49
C ASP A 128 -0.42 -25.04 -22.97
N LYS A 129 -1.70 -25.28 -23.29
CA LYS A 129 -2.80 -24.44 -22.78
C LYS A 129 -2.90 -24.48 -21.27
N ASN A 130 -2.74 -25.65 -20.67
CA ASN A 130 -2.80 -25.82 -19.22
C ASN A 130 -1.59 -25.17 -18.54
N SER A 131 -0.39 -25.36 -19.07
CA SER A 131 0.84 -24.71 -18.60
C SER A 131 0.73 -23.19 -18.59
N LYS A 132 0.14 -22.60 -19.64
CA LYS A 132 -0.12 -21.16 -19.71
C LYS A 132 -1.10 -20.73 -18.62
N ALA A 133 -2.20 -21.45 -18.41
CA ALA A 133 -3.18 -21.14 -17.37
C ALA A 133 -2.58 -21.26 -15.95
N HIS A 134 -1.73 -22.26 -15.72
CA HIS A 134 -0.96 -22.41 -14.49
C HIS A 134 -0.03 -21.21 -14.27
N SER A 135 0.77 -20.85 -15.27
CA SER A 135 1.69 -19.70 -15.20
C SER A 135 0.95 -18.38 -14.92
N THR A 136 -0.18 -18.14 -15.56
CA THR A 136 -1.00 -16.94 -15.31
C THR A 136 -1.50 -16.91 -13.87
N THR A 137 -1.99 -18.03 -13.36
CA THR A 137 -2.49 -18.12 -11.96
C THR A 137 -1.36 -17.93 -10.96
N LEU A 138 -0.17 -18.45 -11.24
CA LEU A 138 1.01 -18.22 -10.42
C LEU A 138 1.38 -16.73 -10.38
N ASN A 139 1.33 -16.05 -11.52
CA ASN A 139 1.56 -14.60 -11.60
C ASN A 139 0.50 -13.82 -10.81
N GLU A 140 -0.78 -14.19 -10.89
CA GLU A 140 -1.85 -13.59 -10.08
C GLU A 140 -1.54 -13.72 -8.57
N ILE A 141 -1.09 -14.89 -8.12
CA ILE A 141 -0.67 -15.10 -6.73
C ILE A 141 0.51 -14.19 -6.36
N LEU A 142 1.56 -14.18 -7.19
CA LEU A 142 2.75 -13.35 -6.96
C LEU A 142 2.38 -11.87 -6.82
N LEU A 143 1.52 -11.35 -7.70
CA LEU A 143 1.02 -9.96 -7.59
C LEU A 143 0.28 -9.71 -6.28
N MET A 144 -0.61 -10.62 -5.87
CA MET A 144 -1.36 -10.46 -4.62
C MET A 144 -0.47 -10.44 -3.38
N ILE A 145 0.62 -11.20 -3.38
CA ILE A 145 1.60 -11.19 -2.28
C ILE A 145 2.73 -10.16 -2.46
N GLY A 146 2.60 -9.24 -3.44
CA GLY A 146 3.56 -8.16 -3.69
C GLY A 146 4.91 -8.64 -4.23
N LYS A 147 4.96 -9.82 -4.84
CA LYS A 147 6.15 -10.36 -5.50
C LYS A 147 6.15 -10.00 -6.99
N PRO A 148 7.34 -9.77 -7.59
CA PRO A 148 7.46 -9.52 -9.02
C PRO A 148 7.03 -10.74 -9.84
N THR A 149 6.37 -10.51 -10.97
CA THR A 149 5.90 -11.55 -11.92
C THR A 149 6.82 -11.77 -13.12
N GLU A 150 7.76 -10.85 -13.33
CA GLU A 150 8.72 -10.92 -14.42
C GLU A 150 10.12 -10.68 -13.85
N ILE A 151 11.03 -11.62 -14.09
CA ILE A 151 12.46 -11.31 -14.06
C ILE A 151 12.73 -10.68 -15.42
N LYS A 152 12.88 -9.35 -15.48
CA LYS A 152 13.54 -8.78 -16.65
C LYS A 152 14.94 -9.36 -16.66
N GLU A 153 15.25 -10.22 -17.64
CA GLU A 153 16.62 -10.32 -18.12
C GLU A 153 16.98 -8.92 -18.61
N THR A 154 17.47 -8.10 -17.69
CA THR A 154 18.23 -6.93 -18.07
C THR A 154 19.49 -7.50 -18.69
N SER A 155 19.48 -7.61 -20.01
CA SER A 155 20.72 -7.46 -20.76
C SER A 155 21.28 -6.11 -20.31
N LEU A 156 22.18 -6.14 -19.32
CA LEU A 156 23.04 -5.01 -19.01
C LEU A 156 23.94 -4.81 -20.24
N GLU A 157 23.40 -4.18 -21.27
CA GLU A 157 24.20 -3.33 -22.13
C GLU A 157 24.52 -2.11 -21.27
N ALA A 158 25.53 -2.28 -20.43
CA ALA A 158 26.16 -1.19 -19.73
C ALA A 158 26.83 -0.32 -20.80
N ASP A 159 26.15 0.74 -21.23
CA ASP A 159 26.83 1.92 -21.73
C ASP A 159 27.66 2.46 -20.55
N ILE A 160 28.89 1.97 -20.45
CA ILE A 160 29.92 2.54 -19.60
C ILE A 160 30.37 3.82 -20.29
N GLU A 161 29.57 4.87 -20.17
CA GLU A 161 30.13 6.21 -20.23
C GLU A 161 31.00 6.37 -18.98
N SER A 162 32.30 6.31 -19.23
CA SER A 162 33.37 6.56 -18.28
C SER A 162 33.15 7.91 -17.61
N ASP A 163 32.92 7.89 -16.30
CA ASP A 163 33.64 8.73 -15.34
C ASP A 163 33.12 8.45 -13.93
N ASN A 164 33.64 7.37 -13.33
CA ASN A 164 34.01 7.32 -11.92
C ASN A 164 34.63 5.94 -11.63
N LYS A 165 35.94 5.91 -11.42
CA LYS A 165 36.64 4.75 -10.84
C LYS A 165 36.04 4.48 -9.46
N ILE A 166 35.24 3.42 -9.36
CA ILE A 166 34.97 2.75 -8.10
C ILE A 166 35.85 1.50 -8.09
N ASP A 167 36.77 1.44 -7.14
CA ASP A 167 37.66 0.30 -6.92
C ASP A 167 36.85 -0.99 -6.80
N LEU A 168 37.07 -1.89 -7.74
CA LEU A 168 36.37 -3.17 -7.91
C LEU A 168 37.07 -4.34 -7.20
N GLU A 169 38.07 -4.07 -6.34
CA GLU A 169 38.93 -5.14 -5.80
C GLU A 169 38.34 -5.94 -4.62
N ASN A 170 37.18 -5.58 -4.08
CA ASN A 170 36.56 -6.32 -2.97
C ASN A 170 35.13 -6.82 -3.27
N ARG A 171 34.93 -7.49 -4.41
CA ARG A 171 33.78 -8.39 -4.55
C ARG A 171 34.09 -9.68 -3.81
N VAL A 172 33.59 -9.80 -2.59
CA VAL A 172 33.44 -11.11 -1.96
C VAL A 172 32.26 -11.78 -2.65
N GLU A 173 32.56 -12.67 -3.61
CA GLU A 173 31.56 -13.60 -4.15
C GLU A 173 31.22 -14.60 -3.04
N VAL A 174 30.16 -14.31 -2.29
CA VAL A 174 29.59 -15.30 -1.37
C VAL A 174 28.75 -16.24 -2.22
N ASP A 175 29.25 -17.47 -2.40
CA ASP A 175 28.48 -18.55 -3.01
C ASP A 175 27.34 -18.92 -2.07
N ILE A 176 26.16 -18.37 -2.37
CA ILE A 176 24.88 -18.59 -1.71
C ILE A 176 24.38 -20.04 -1.81
N THR A 177 25.06 -20.89 -2.60
CA THR A 177 24.80 -22.33 -2.66
C THR A 177 25.82 -23.16 -1.90
N SER A 178 26.85 -22.52 -1.32
CA SER A 178 27.83 -23.23 -0.49
C SER A 178 27.20 -23.73 0.80
N ASP A 179 27.62 -24.92 1.22
CA ASP A 179 27.14 -25.56 2.44
C ASP A 179 27.43 -24.70 3.68
N GLU A 180 28.57 -23.99 3.71
CA GLU A 180 28.93 -23.07 4.80
C GLU A 180 27.94 -21.90 4.93
N PHE A 181 27.49 -21.34 3.81
CA PHE A 181 26.49 -20.25 3.82
C PHE A 181 25.13 -20.77 4.32
N MET A 182 24.70 -21.93 3.84
CA MET A 182 23.43 -22.55 4.25
C MET A 182 23.42 -22.92 5.73
N GLU A 183 24.54 -23.42 6.26
CA GLU A 183 24.69 -23.71 7.69
C GLU A 183 24.61 -22.44 8.54
N SER A 184 25.26 -21.35 8.11
CA SER A 184 25.23 -20.07 8.82
C SER A 184 23.82 -19.46 8.90
N GLU A 185 23.04 -19.57 7.82
CA GLU A 185 21.65 -19.09 7.78
C GLU A 185 20.69 -19.97 8.59
N LEU A 186 20.90 -21.29 8.60
CA LEU A 186 20.14 -22.19 9.45
C LEU A 186 20.43 -21.99 10.94
N GLU A 187 21.65 -21.60 11.30
CA GLU A 187 22.01 -21.23 12.67
C GLU A 187 21.38 -19.89 13.08
N TYR A 188 21.39 -18.90 12.18
CA TYR A 188 20.70 -17.62 12.39
C TYR A 188 19.19 -17.79 12.56
N MET A 189 18.55 -18.60 11.70
CA MET A 189 17.12 -18.93 11.82
C MET A 189 16.78 -19.66 13.12
N ARG A 190 17.65 -20.56 13.61
CA ARG A 190 17.46 -21.23 14.91
C ARG A 190 17.50 -20.24 16.07
N LYS A 191 18.47 -19.32 16.05
CA LYS A 191 18.62 -18.29 17.08
C LYS A 191 17.41 -17.35 17.16
N MET A 192 16.82 -17.02 16.01
CA MET A 192 15.57 -16.24 15.90
C MET A 192 14.33 -16.98 16.42
N ILE A 193 14.35 -18.31 16.47
CA ILE A 193 13.27 -19.14 17.00
C ILE A 193 13.42 -19.33 18.52
N GLU A 194 14.65 -19.40 19.04
CA GLU A 194 14.93 -19.53 20.47
C GLU A 194 14.77 -18.22 21.27
N GLU A 195 14.76 -17.05 20.62
CA GLU A 195 14.49 -15.75 21.26
C GLU A 195 12.98 -15.39 21.38
N LYS A 196 12.08 -16.39 21.32
CA LYS A 196 10.64 -16.27 21.63
C LYS A 196 10.25 -17.07 22.87
#